data_AF-A0A1G1ALK5-F1
#
_entry.id   AF-A0A1G1ALK5-F1
#
_cell.length_a   1.000
_cell.length_b   1.000
_cell.length_c   1.000
_cell.angle_alpha   90.00
_cell.angle_beta   90.00
_cell.angle_gamma   90.00
#
_symmetry.space_group_name_H-M   'P 1'
#
loop_
_entity.id
_entity.type
_entity.pdbx_description
1 polymer ?
#
loop_
_entity_poly.entity_id
_entity_poly.type
_entity_poly.pdbx_seq_one_letter_code
_entity_poly.pdbx_strand_id
1 'polypeptide(L)'
;MTHHKNDLSQMQNALLSTTIEHAQRGYQNAQETIRFVDTKTGVLTGLCCLLLGAGLELIKTCLAIGVYKAPFNGHAIDSWCIVAGIALLIFAISGIGCIIASIHSLTARPPLASTGFTVLFPFFTPPARSTAEEYARKIVVGMKESEIAEEYQNQIISVGAILEEKCKWHRRAVLYFRAEVLSLFALGAAVFLFSHFSKL
;
A
#
# COMPACT_ATOMS: atom_id res chain seq x y z
N MET A 1 -25.76 -52.82 -1.44
CA MET A 1 -25.87 -51.46 -2.04
C MET A 1 -25.78 -50.32 -1.02
N THR A 2 -26.25 -50.48 0.22
CA THR A 2 -26.18 -49.46 1.27
C THR A 2 -24.76 -49.15 1.75
N HIS A 3 -23.88 -50.16 1.88
CA HIS A 3 -22.47 -49.95 2.26
C HIS A 3 -21.71 -49.02 1.31
N HIS A 4 -21.85 -49.22 0.00
CA HIS A 4 -21.15 -48.41 -1.00
C HIS A 4 -21.57 -46.92 -0.99
N LYS A 5 -22.82 -46.61 -0.64
CA LYS A 5 -23.29 -45.22 -0.49
C LYS A 5 -22.68 -44.53 0.72
N ASN A 6 -22.44 -45.26 1.80
CA ASN A 6 -21.81 -44.72 3.01
C ASN A 6 -20.31 -44.44 2.79
N ASP A 7 -19.61 -45.27 2.02
CA ASP A 7 -18.19 -45.07 1.73
C ASP A 7 -17.98 -43.83 0.83
N LEU A 8 -18.86 -43.64 -0.16
CA LEU A 8 -18.84 -42.46 -1.05
C LEU A 8 -19.10 -41.15 -0.30
N SER A 9 -20.06 -41.13 0.63
CA SER A 9 -20.35 -39.93 1.41
C SER A 9 -19.23 -39.60 2.40
N GLN A 10 -18.62 -40.61 3.03
CA GLN A 10 -17.45 -40.40 3.90
C GLN A 10 -16.26 -39.84 3.13
N MET A 11 -16.00 -40.36 1.92
CA MET A 11 -14.91 -39.86 1.08
C MET A 11 -15.15 -38.42 0.61
N GLN A 12 -16.39 -38.07 0.25
CA GLN A 12 -16.76 -36.69 -0.11
C GLN A 12 -16.56 -35.71 1.05
N ASN A 13 -16.98 -36.08 2.26
CA ASN A 13 -16.81 -35.25 3.45
C ASN A 13 -15.33 -35.05 3.80
N ALA A 14 -14.49 -36.08 3.63
CA ALA A 14 -13.05 -36.00 3.87
C ALA A 14 -12.32 -35.10 2.85
N LEU A 15 -12.72 -35.16 1.57
CA LEU A 15 -12.18 -34.27 0.53
C LEU A 15 -12.60 -32.81 0.77
N LEU A 16 -13.85 -32.60 1.20
CA LEU A 16 -14.38 -31.28 1.48
C LEU A 16 -13.69 -30.64 2.70
N SER A 17 -13.51 -31.40 3.79
CA SER A 17 -12.80 -30.91 4.97
C SER A 17 -11.35 -30.53 4.66
N THR A 18 -10.65 -31.34 3.87
CA THR A 18 -9.28 -31.03 3.40
C THR A 18 -9.25 -29.75 2.56
N THR A 19 -10.25 -29.55 1.70
CA THR A 19 -10.36 -28.35 0.85
C THR A 19 -10.62 -27.10 1.68
N ILE A 20 -11.51 -27.19 2.68
CA ILE A 20 -11.79 -26.10 3.61
C ILE A 20 -10.55 -25.75 4.42
N GLU A 21 -9.81 -26.74 4.93
CA GLU A 21 -8.56 -26.50 5.65
C GLU A 21 -7.52 -25.79 4.76
N HIS A 22 -7.39 -26.21 3.49
CA HIS A 22 -6.50 -25.54 2.56
C HIS A 22 -6.91 -24.08 2.29
N ALA A 23 -8.21 -23.83 2.12
CA ALA A 23 -8.76 -22.48 1.96
C ALA A 23 -8.51 -21.60 3.20
N GLN A 24 -8.68 -22.16 4.41
CA GLN A 24 -8.38 -21.47 5.67
C GLN A 24 -6.91 -21.06 5.78
N ARG A 25 -5.99 -21.97 5.45
CA ARG A 25 -4.55 -21.66 5.44
C ARG A 25 -4.22 -20.60 4.40
N GLY A 26 -4.81 -20.69 3.21
CA GLY A 26 -4.67 -19.66 2.16
C GLY A 26 -5.12 -18.27 2.64
N TYR A 27 -6.25 -18.22 3.33
CA TYR A 27 -6.77 -17.00 3.94
C TYR A 27 -5.84 -16.43 5.02
N GLN A 28 -5.36 -17.26 5.94
CA GLN A 28 -4.41 -16.86 6.99
C GLN A 28 -3.13 -16.29 6.39
N ASN A 29 -2.54 -16.99 5.40
CA ASN A 29 -1.34 -16.54 4.70
C ASN A 29 -1.55 -15.18 4.01
N ALA A 30 -2.73 -14.96 3.41
CA ALA A 30 -3.05 -13.70 2.77
C ALA A 30 -3.18 -12.55 3.78
N GLN A 31 -3.83 -12.79 4.94
CA GLN A 31 -3.89 -11.81 6.03
C GLN A 31 -2.51 -11.47 6.60
N GLU A 32 -1.65 -12.46 6.82
CA GLU A 32 -0.27 -12.25 7.26
C GLU A 32 0.51 -11.40 6.25
N THR A 33 0.32 -11.68 4.96
CA THR A 33 0.94 -10.89 3.89
C THR A 33 0.45 -9.43 3.91
N ILE A 34 -0.85 -9.20 4.12
CA ILE A 34 -1.40 -7.84 4.26
C ILE A 34 -0.75 -7.12 5.46
N ARG A 35 -0.70 -7.76 6.64
CA ARG A 35 -0.06 -7.18 7.83
C ARG A 35 1.41 -6.84 7.60
N PHE A 36 2.12 -7.72 6.89
CA PHE A 36 3.52 -7.49 6.52
C PHE A 36 3.69 -6.30 5.59
N VAL A 37 2.85 -6.17 4.56
CA VAL A 37 2.85 -5.02 3.65
C VAL A 37 2.52 -3.73 4.41
N ASP A 38 1.50 -3.74 5.26
CA ASP A 38 1.08 -2.57 6.03
C ASP A 38 2.17 -2.11 7.00
N THR A 39 2.85 -3.04 7.66
CA THR A 39 4.01 -2.74 8.52
C THR A 39 5.13 -2.06 7.73
N LYS A 40 5.48 -2.61 6.56
CA LYS A 40 6.52 -2.04 5.68
C LYS A 40 6.13 -0.68 5.13
N THR A 41 4.87 -0.49 4.73
CA THR A 41 4.36 0.81 4.29
C THR A 41 4.41 1.83 5.44
N GLY A 42 4.07 1.43 6.66
CA GLY A 42 4.20 2.28 7.85
C GLY A 42 5.63 2.73 8.10
N VAL A 43 6.60 1.79 8.07
CA VAL A 43 8.03 2.11 8.19
C VAL A 43 8.49 3.04 7.07
N LEU A 44 8.13 2.73 5.82
CA LEU A 44 8.47 3.55 4.66
C LEU A 44 7.92 4.98 4.78
N THR A 45 6.68 5.13 5.24
CA THR A 45 6.04 6.44 5.47
C THR A 45 6.79 7.23 6.54
N GLY A 46 7.14 6.58 7.66
CA GLY A 46 7.93 7.21 8.72
C GLY A 46 9.29 7.70 8.24
N LEU A 47 10.00 6.89 7.46
CA LEU A 47 11.29 7.27 6.87
C LEU A 47 11.14 8.43 5.86
N CYS A 48 10.10 8.41 5.03
CA CYS A 48 9.78 9.51 4.11
C CYS A 48 9.53 10.82 4.86
N CYS A 49 8.74 10.81 5.94
CA CYS A 49 8.51 11.99 6.75
C CYS A 49 9.81 12.56 7.38
N LEU A 50 10.71 11.68 7.83
CA LEU A 50 12.02 12.08 8.36
C LEU A 50 12.89 12.71 7.27
N LEU A 51 12.91 12.13 6.06
CA LEU A 51 13.67 12.68 4.93
C LEU A 51 13.12 14.04 4.50
N LEU A 52 11.80 14.17 4.35
CA LEU A 52 11.15 15.46 4.07
C LEU A 52 11.55 16.52 5.10
N GLY A 53 11.51 16.19 6.40
CA GLY A 53 11.94 17.09 7.46
C GLY A 53 13.40 17.51 7.33
N ALA A 54 14.30 16.54 7.09
CA ALA A 54 15.73 16.81 6.89
C ALA A 54 15.99 17.68 5.64
N GLY A 55 15.28 17.41 4.55
CA GLY A 55 15.36 18.21 3.32
C GLY A 55 14.88 19.64 3.53
N LEU A 56 13.78 19.84 4.27
CA LEU A 56 13.29 21.17 4.63
C LEU A 56 14.28 21.97 5.48
N GLU A 57 14.93 21.32 6.45
CA GLU A 57 15.96 21.98 7.26
C GLU A 57 17.21 22.31 6.44
N LEU A 58 17.60 21.46 5.49
CA LEU A 58 18.69 21.73 4.56
C LEU A 58 18.38 22.97 3.69
N ILE A 59 17.18 23.07 3.13
CA ILE A 59 16.73 24.21 2.33
C ILE A 59 16.77 25.49 3.17
N LYS A 60 16.20 25.44 4.37
CA LYS A 60 16.20 26.57 5.31
C LYS A 60 17.62 27.03 5.63
N THR A 61 18.55 26.10 5.85
CA THR A 61 19.96 26.40 6.09
C THR A 61 20.61 27.05 4.86
N CYS A 62 20.35 26.53 3.66
CA CYS A 62 20.85 27.11 2.41
C CYS A 62 20.34 28.55 2.19
N LEU A 63 19.06 28.80 2.50
CA LEU A 63 18.45 30.13 2.44
C LEU A 63 19.10 31.08 3.46
N ALA A 64 19.32 30.62 4.70
CA ALA A 64 19.90 31.42 5.77
C ALA A 64 21.36 31.83 5.49
N ILE A 65 22.16 30.94 4.89
CA ILE A 65 23.56 31.20 4.52
C ILE A 65 23.66 32.21 3.36
N GLY A 66 22.54 32.53 2.70
CA GLY A 66 22.52 33.56 1.67
C GLY A 66 23.10 33.09 0.34
N VAL A 67 22.95 31.80 0.01
CA VAL A 67 23.24 31.26 -1.35
C VAL A 67 22.50 32.07 -2.44
N TYR A 68 21.37 32.68 -2.09
CA TYR A 68 20.59 33.57 -2.98
C TYR A 68 21.09 35.02 -3.07
N LYS A 69 22.09 35.42 -2.25
CA LYS A 69 22.72 36.74 -2.34
C LYS A 69 23.78 36.82 -3.44
N ALA A 70 23.98 35.75 -4.22
CA ALA A 70 24.74 35.84 -5.45
C ALA A 70 24.14 36.96 -6.31
N PRO A 71 24.92 38.00 -6.65
CA PRO A 71 24.36 39.15 -7.33
C PRO A 71 23.81 38.66 -8.68
N PHE A 72 22.52 38.90 -8.92
CA PHE A 72 21.88 38.81 -10.23
C PHE A 72 22.45 39.93 -11.14
N ASN A 73 23.77 39.94 -11.32
CA ASN A 73 24.50 40.86 -12.18
C ASN A 73 24.37 40.37 -13.62
N GLY A 74 23.16 40.40 -14.19
CA GLY A 74 22.88 40.34 -15.64
C GLY A 74 23.40 39.14 -16.45
N HIS A 75 24.14 38.21 -15.84
CA HIS A 75 24.75 37.06 -16.48
C HIS A 75 23.98 35.79 -16.09
N ALA A 76 23.99 34.83 -17.01
CA ALA A 76 23.23 33.58 -16.99
C ALA A 76 23.04 33.01 -15.58
N ILE A 77 21.80 32.61 -15.25
CA ILE A 77 21.52 31.81 -14.05
C ILE A 77 22.53 30.65 -14.04
N ASP A 78 23.35 30.58 -12.99
CA ASP A 78 24.35 29.53 -12.86
C ASP A 78 23.64 28.18 -12.94
N SER A 79 24.11 27.32 -13.85
CA SER A 79 23.53 26.02 -14.15
C SER A 79 23.28 25.17 -12.88
N TRP A 80 24.10 25.35 -11.85
CA TRP A 80 23.96 24.69 -10.55
C TRP A 80 22.70 25.10 -9.77
N CYS A 81 22.27 26.36 -9.86
CA CYS A 81 21.03 26.84 -9.24
C CYS A 81 19.80 26.22 -9.90
N ILE A 82 19.84 26.03 -11.23
CA ILE A 82 18.76 25.37 -11.98
C ILE A 82 18.70 23.89 -11.58
N VAL A 83 19.83 23.20 -11.53
CA VAL A 83 19.90 21.79 -11.12
C VAL A 83 19.40 21.62 -9.68
N ALA A 84 19.82 22.48 -8.75
CA ALA A 84 19.35 22.45 -7.36
C ALA A 84 17.83 22.69 -7.27
N GLY A 85 17.29 23.65 -8.04
CA GLY A 85 15.85 23.93 -8.09
C GLY A 85 15.03 22.75 -8.63
N ILE A 86 15.51 22.11 -9.70
CA ILE A 86 14.86 20.91 -10.27
C ILE A 86 14.94 19.74 -9.28
N ALA A 87 16.10 19.48 -8.68
CA ALA A 87 16.28 18.43 -7.68
C ALA A 87 15.34 18.64 -6.49
N LEU A 88 15.22 19.89 -6.01
CA LEU A 88 14.30 20.24 -4.94
C LEU A 88 12.83 20.01 -5.31
N LEU A 89 12.43 20.37 -6.52
CA LEU A 89 11.06 20.14 -6.99
C LEU A 89 10.74 18.64 -7.05
N ILE A 90 11.66 17.84 -7.58
CA ILE A 90 11.53 16.38 -7.65
C ILE A 90 11.45 15.80 -6.23
N PHE A 91 12.30 16.26 -5.30
CA PHE A 91 12.29 15.86 -3.89
C PHE A 91 10.92 16.09 -3.25
N ALA A 92 10.36 17.29 -3.38
CA ALA A 92 9.06 17.63 -2.81
C ALA A 92 7.92 16.80 -3.43
N ILE A 93 7.86 16.69 -4.76
CA ILE A 93 6.81 15.94 -5.46
C ILE A 93 6.90 14.44 -5.11
N SER A 94 8.10 13.89 -5.06
CA SER A 94 8.31 12.48 -4.74
C SER A 94 8.00 12.15 -3.28
N GLY A 95 8.40 12.99 -2.31
CA GLY A 95 8.02 12.78 -0.91
C GLY A 95 6.50 12.85 -0.70
N ILE A 96 5.81 13.84 -1.27
CA ILE A 96 4.34 13.93 -1.21
C ILE A 96 3.70 12.72 -1.91
N GLY A 97 4.20 12.34 -3.10
CA GLY A 97 3.73 11.17 -3.83
C GLY A 97 3.91 9.86 -3.06
N CYS A 98 5.00 9.72 -2.31
CA CYS A 98 5.26 8.59 -1.42
C CYS A 98 4.22 8.52 -0.30
N ILE A 99 3.93 9.65 0.36
CA ILE A 99 2.91 9.71 1.42
C ILE A 99 1.53 9.33 0.86
N ILE A 100 1.12 9.92 -0.25
CA ILE A 100 -0.17 9.62 -0.90
C ILE A 100 -0.25 8.13 -1.26
N ALA A 101 0.77 7.60 -1.94
CA ALA A 101 0.82 6.18 -2.31
C ALA A 101 0.80 5.26 -1.08
N SER A 102 1.46 5.65 0.01
CA SER A 102 1.45 4.91 1.27
C SER A 102 0.06 4.90 1.92
N ILE A 103 -0.64 6.04 1.95
CA ILE A 103 -2.03 6.13 2.43
C ILE A 103 -2.94 5.21 1.61
N HIS A 104 -2.79 5.21 0.28
CA HIS A 104 -3.55 4.32 -0.60
C HIS A 104 -3.20 2.83 -0.37
N SER A 105 -1.95 2.50 -0.04
CA SER A 105 -1.55 1.14 0.33
C SER A 105 -2.08 0.73 1.71
N LEU A 106 -2.21 1.63 2.67
CA LEU A 106 -2.72 1.31 4.01
C LEU A 106 -4.25 1.19 4.00
N THR A 107 -4.93 2.00 3.21
CA THR A 107 -6.40 1.95 3.09
C THR A 107 -6.86 0.65 2.44
N ALA A 108 -7.55 -0.21 3.20
CA ALA A 108 -8.25 -1.35 2.63
C ALA A 108 -9.47 -0.87 1.84
N ARG A 109 -9.56 -1.21 0.55
CA ARG A 109 -10.73 -0.91 -0.29
C ARG A 109 -11.34 -2.22 -0.76
N PRO A 110 -12.67 -2.40 -0.63
CA PRO A 110 -13.33 -3.57 -1.22
C PRO A 110 -13.22 -3.51 -2.74
N PRO A 111 -13.16 -4.66 -3.43
CA PRO A 111 -13.26 -4.68 -4.88
C PRO A 111 -14.64 -4.15 -5.30
N LEU A 112 -14.68 -3.33 -6.37
CA LEU A 112 -15.91 -2.77 -6.95
C LEU A 112 -16.96 -3.83 -7.32
N ALA A 113 -16.52 -5.07 -7.52
CA ALA A 113 -17.34 -6.21 -7.91
C ALA A 113 -17.60 -7.22 -6.78
N SER A 114 -17.46 -6.86 -5.50
CA SER A 114 -17.92 -7.76 -4.43
C SER A 114 -19.45 -7.79 -4.42
N THR A 115 -20.02 -8.79 -5.07
CA THR A 115 -21.48 -9.00 -5.18
C THR A 115 -22.08 -9.71 -3.97
N GLY A 116 -21.27 -10.11 -2.98
CA GLY A 116 -21.69 -10.90 -1.83
C GLY A 116 -21.36 -10.24 -0.49
N PHE A 117 -22.25 -10.43 0.48
CA PHE A 117 -21.95 -10.20 1.89
C PHE A 117 -21.07 -11.34 2.38
N THR A 118 -19.93 -11.02 3.00
CA THR A 118 -19.10 -12.01 3.70
C THR A 118 -19.09 -11.71 5.19
N VAL A 119 -19.08 -12.75 6.02
CA VAL A 119 -19.12 -12.66 7.48
C VAL A 119 -17.88 -11.93 8.01
N LEU A 120 -16.72 -12.24 7.46
CA LEU A 120 -15.43 -11.69 7.89
C LEU A 120 -15.18 -10.28 7.38
N PHE A 121 -15.77 -9.91 6.25
CA PHE A 121 -15.71 -8.55 5.71
C PHE A 121 -17.13 -8.11 5.34
N PRO A 122 -17.92 -7.63 6.32
CA PRO A 122 -19.29 -7.19 6.07
C PRO A 122 -19.25 -5.87 5.29
N PHE A 123 -19.05 -5.97 3.98
CA PHE A 123 -19.24 -4.88 3.04
C PHE A 123 -20.62 -5.03 2.43
N PHE A 124 -21.43 -4.00 2.59
CA PHE A 124 -22.72 -3.90 1.92
C PHE A 124 -22.90 -2.49 1.40
N THR A 125 -23.37 -2.39 0.16
CA THR A 125 -23.96 -1.16 -0.34
C THR A 125 -25.32 -0.96 0.36
N PRO A 126 -25.78 0.28 0.60
CA PRO A 126 -27.06 0.55 1.28
C PRO A 126 -28.28 -0.28 0.82
N PRO A 127 -28.46 -0.62 -0.48
CA PRO A 127 -29.54 -1.51 -0.91
C PRO A 127 -29.42 -2.98 -0.48
N ALA A 128 -28.31 -3.42 0.14
CA ALA A 128 -28.04 -4.83 0.50
C ALA A 128 -28.30 -5.18 1.99
N ARG A 129 -28.92 -4.29 2.77
CA ARG A 129 -29.15 -4.50 4.22
C ARG A 129 -29.99 -5.74 4.53
N SER A 130 -31.03 -6.01 3.74
CA SER A 130 -31.88 -7.20 3.90
C SER A 130 -31.09 -8.49 3.64
N THR A 131 -30.19 -8.50 2.66
CA THR A 131 -29.32 -9.63 2.33
C THR A 131 -28.32 -9.89 3.47
N ALA A 132 -27.79 -8.85 4.10
CA ALA A 132 -26.91 -8.97 5.26
C ALA A 132 -27.63 -9.57 6.49
N GLU A 133 -28.86 -9.13 6.76
CA GLU A 133 -29.68 -9.69 7.86
C GLU A 133 -30.03 -11.15 7.61
N GLU A 134 -30.31 -11.54 6.36
CA GLU A 134 -30.56 -12.92 5.98
C GLU A 134 -29.31 -13.80 6.17
N TYR A 135 -28.15 -13.31 5.72
CA TYR A 135 -26.87 -14.01 5.94
C TYR A 135 -26.52 -14.14 7.43
N ALA A 136 -26.73 -13.10 8.23
CA ALA A 136 -26.52 -13.15 9.67
C ALA A 136 -27.39 -14.21 10.35
N ARG A 137 -28.65 -14.38 9.90
CA ARG A 137 -29.52 -15.45 10.40
C ARG A 137 -29.01 -16.85 10.01
N LYS A 138 -28.49 -17.04 8.80
CA LYS A 138 -27.91 -18.33 8.37
C LYS A 138 -26.74 -18.77 9.25
N ILE A 139 -25.90 -17.84 9.68
CA ILE A 139 -24.78 -18.14 10.59
C ILE A 139 -25.30 -18.67 11.94
N VAL A 140 -26.34 -18.03 12.50
CA VAL A 140 -26.92 -18.42 13.80
C VAL A 140 -27.57 -19.80 13.74
N VAL A 141 -28.22 -20.12 12.62
CA VAL A 141 -28.90 -21.42 12.41
C VAL A 141 -27.91 -22.53 12.05
N GLY A 142 -26.70 -22.17 11.62
CA GLY A 142 -25.70 -23.08 11.08
C GLY A 142 -25.76 -23.11 9.56
N MET A 143 -24.61 -22.82 8.93
CA MET A 143 -24.46 -22.89 7.48
C MET A 143 -24.21 -24.33 7.02
N LYS A 144 -24.73 -24.68 5.85
CA LYS A 144 -24.36 -25.94 5.18
C LYS A 144 -22.90 -25.87 4.73
N GLU A 145 -22.22 -27.01 4.66
CA GLU A 145 -20.81 -27.05 4.22
C GLU A 145 -20.60 -26.45 2.82
N SER A 146 -21.57 -26.60 1.91
CA SER A 146 -21.51 -25.96 0.59
C SER A 146 -21.57 -24.43 0.66
N GLU A 147 -22.37 -23.88 1.58
CA GLU A 147 -22.45 -22.43 1.80
C GLU A 147 -21.17 -21.90 2.46
N ILE A 148 -20.55 -22.70 3.34
CA ILE A 148 -19.24 -22.38 3.94
C ILE A 148 -18.17 -22.34 2.85
N ALA A 149 -18.15 -23.30 1.93
CA ALA A 149 -17.19 -23.31 0.83
C ALA A 149 -17.35 -22.10 -0.10
N GLU A 150 -18.59 -21.73 -0.45
CA GLU A 150 -18.88 -20.54 -1.24
C GLU A 150 -18.45 -19.24 -0.53
N GLU A 151 -18.70 -19.14 0.78
CA GLU A 151 -18.25 -18.03 1.61
C GLU A 151 -16.72 -17.90 1.60
N TYR A 152 -15.98 -19.00 1.79
CA TYR A 152 -14.51 -18.98 1.71
C TYR A 152 -14.00 -18.58 0.33
N GLN A 153 -14.64 -19.06 -0.73
CA GLN A 153 -14.28 -18.67 -2.10
C GLN A 153 -14.41 -17.15 -2.28
N ASN A 154 -15.53 -16.56 -1.86
CA ASN A 154 -15.78 -15.12 -1.96
C ASN A 154 -14.79 -14.31 -1.11
N GLN A 155 -14.45 -14.79 0.09
CA GLN A 155 -13.46 -14.17 0.96
C GLN A 155 -12.06 -14.21 0.33
N ILE A 156 -11.63 -15.34 -0.23
CA ILE A 156 -10.32 -15.48 -0.88
C ILE A 156 -10.20 -14.50 -2.06
N ILE A 157 -11.23 -14.41 -2.90
CA ILE A 157 -11.26 -13.46 -4.02
C ILE A 157 -11.16 -12.01 -3.51
N SER A 158 -11.92 -11.68 -2.48
CA SER A 158 -11.93 -10.33 -1.90
C SER A 158 -10.59 -9.95 -1.28
N VAL A 159 -9.98 -10.85 -0.50
CA VAL A 159 -8.66 -10.65 0.10
C VAL A 159 -7.57 -10.58 -0.96
N GLY A 160 -7.65 -11.41 -2.01
CA GLY A 160 -6.74 -11.38 -3.14
C GLY A 160 -6.74 -10.03 -3.85
N ALA A 161 -7.93 -9.48 -4.13
CA ALA A 161 -8.08 -8.16 -4.75
C ALA A 161 -7.54 -7.03 -3.85
N ILE A 162 -7.80 -7.08 -2.54
CA ILE A 162 -7.23 -6.13 -1.57
C ILE A 162 -5.71 -6.19 -1.59
N LEU A 163 -5.14 -7.41 -1.54
CA LEU A 163 -3.70 -7.61 -1.49
C LEU A 163 -3.02 -7.12 -2.77
N GLU A 164 -3.60 -7.37 -3.94
CA GLU A 164 -3.10 -6.88 -5.22
C GLU A 164 -2.99 -5.35 -5.24
N GLU A 165 -4.08 -4.66 -4.86
CA GLU A 165 -4.10 -3.20 -4.87
C GLU A 165 -3.14 -2.62 -3.82
N LYS A 166 -3.05 -3.23 -2.62
CA LYS A 166 -2.04 -2.86 -1.61
C LYS A 166 -0.62 -3.00 -2.15
N CYS A 167 -0.30 -4.12 -2.80
CA CYS A 167 1.02 -4.36 -3.37
C CYS A 167 1.37 -3.34 -4.47
N LYS A 168 0.41 -3.00 -5.32
CA LYS A 168 0.58 -2.00 -6.38
C LYS A 168 0.90 -0.61 -5.81
N TRP A 169 0.14 -0.15 -4.81
CA TRP A 169 0.40 1.14 -4.17
C TRP A 169 1.69 1.14 -3.35
N HIS A 170 2.01 0.04 -2.66
CA HIS A 170 3.28 -0.11 -1.96
C HIS A 170 4.48 0.02 -2.93
N ARG A 171 4.43 -0.65 -4.10
CA ARG A 171 5.48 -0.51 -5.14
C ARG A 171 5.63 0.93 -5.62
N ARG A 172 4.52 1.66 -5.79
CA ARG A 172 4.56 3.10 -6.13
C ARG A 172 5.20 3.93 -5.01
N ALA A 173 4.84 3.68 -3.76
CA ALA A 173 5.46 4.36 -2.61
C ALA A 173 6.98 4.13 -2.59
N VAL A 174 7.44 2.89 -2.82
CA VAL A 174 8.88 2.57 -2.94
C VAL A 174 9.54 3.32 -4.09
N LEU A 175 8.88 3.44 -5.25
CA LEU A 175 9.42 4.20 -6.39
C LEU A 175 9.58 5.68 -6.05
N TYR A 176 8.55 6.29 -5.44
CA TYR A 176 8.59 7.68 -5.01
C TYR A 176 9.67 7.93 -3.95
N PHE A 177 9.76 7.07 -2.92
CA PHE A 177 10.79 7.15 -1.91
C PHE A 177 12.21 7.05 -2.49
N ARG A 178 12.42 6.18 -3.50
CA ARG A 178 13.72 6.11 -4.21
C ARG A 178 14.04 7.42 -4.92
N ALA A 179 13.07 8.01 -5.62
CA ALA A 179 13.25 9.30 -6.29
C ALA A 179 13.55 10.43 -5.29
N GLU A 180 12.89 10.40 -4.11
CA GLU A 180 13.13 11.33 -3.02
C GLU A 180 14.58 11.23 -2.50
N VAL A 181 15.05 10.02 -2.21
CA VAL A 181 16.44 9.80 -1.75
C VAL A 181 17.45 10.27 -2.80
N LEU A 182 17.25 9.91 -4.07
CA LEU A 182 18.17 10.30 -5.15
C LEU A 182 18.21 11.81 -5.38
N SER A 183 17.04 12.46 -5.33
CA SER A 183 16.95 13.92 -5.49
C SER A 183 17.55 14.67 -4.31
N LEU A 184 17.47 14.14 -3.08
CA LEU A 184 18.16 14.70 -1.93
C LEU A 184 19.69 14.61 -2.09
N PHE A 185 20.22 13.48 -2.56
CA PHE A 185 21.65 13.35 -2.87
C PHE A 185 22.09 14.32 -3.98
N ALA A 186 21.30 14.45 -5.05
CA ALA A 186 21.58 15.38 -6.13
C ALA A 186 21.58 16.84 -5.65
N LEU A 187 20.63 17.20 -4.78
CA LEU A 187 20.57 18.51 -4.13
C LEU A 187 21.81 18.77 -3.27
N GLY A 188 22.19 17.82 -2.42
CA GLY A 188 23.39 17.92 -1.59
C GLY A 188 24.67 18.08 -2.43
N ALA A 189 24.81 17.33 -3.53
CA ALA A 189 25.94 17.45 -4.44
C ALA A 189 25.97 18.82 -5.14
N ALA A 190 24.82 19.31 -5.62
CA ALA A 190 24.73 20.63 -6.26
C ALA A 190 25.11 21.76 -5.28
N VAL A 191 24.62 21.71 -4.05
CA VAL A 191 24.97 22.67 -2.98
C VAL A 191 26.46 22.61 -2.64
N PHE A 192 27.01 21.40 -2.49
CA PHE A 192 28.44 21.22 -2.21
C PHE A 192 29.32 21.80 -3.32
N LEU A 193 29.05 21.45 -4.58
CA LEU A 193 29.81 21.96 -5.73
C LEU A 193 29.71 23.48 -5.83
N PHE A 194 28.50 24.05 -5.71
CA PHE A 194 28.31 25.50 -5.69
C PHE A 194 29.13 26.18 -4.58
N SER A 195 29.15 25.61 -3.37
CA SER A 195 29.91 26.15 -2.23
C SER A 195 31.44 26.06 -2.41
N HIS A 196 31.91 25.09 -3.20
CA HIS A 196 33.33 24.90 -3.48
C HIS A 196 33.80 25.86 -4.57
N PHE A 197 33.05 25.96 -5.68
CA PHE A 197 33.42 26.83 -6.80
C PHE A 197 33.21 28.32 -6.50
N SER A 198 32.27 28.70 -5.63
CA SER A 198 32.09 30.09 -5.21
C SER A 198 33.22 30.65 -4.34
N LYS A 199 34.13 29.81 -3.85
CA LYS A 199 35.31 30.21 -3.07
C LYS A 199 36.59 30.35 -3.91
N LEU A 200 36.57 29.89 -5.17
CA LEU A 200 37.67 29.97 -6.12
C LEU A 200 37.55 31.23 -6.96
#